data_AF-A0A3M9YPV2-F1
#
_entry.id   AF-A0A3M9YPV2-F1
#
_cell.length_a   1.000
_cell.length_b   1.000
_cell.length_c   1.000
_cell.angle_alpha   90.00
_cell.angle_beta   90.00
_cell.angle_gamma   90.00
#
_symmetry.space_group_name_H-M   'P 1'
#
loop_
_entity.id
_entity.type
_entity.pdbx_description
1 polymer ?
#
loop_
_entity_poly.entity_id
_entity_poly.type
_entity_poly.pdbx_seq_one_letter_code
_entity_poly.pdbx_strand_id
1 'polypeptide(L)'
;MKRLLIWVLLLAALAGGAFYTGLANPLVEWQAKGALTQSGIGEKRAACMAERMVDRLSIGQLWKLRQGMAARGSEPEEGYGLGELIKRLDRVNDGEAVAVLTTSAGLCAIGIG
;
A
#
# COMPACT_ATOMS: atom_id res chain seq x y z
N MET A 1 -11.44 7.23 -33.10
CA MET A 1 -10.15 6.76 -32.53
C MET A 1 -9.28 7.89 -31.99
N LYS A 2 -9.01 8.98 -32.74
CA LYS A 2 -8.20 10.13 -32.25
C LYS A 2 -8.75 10.84 -31.01
N ARG A 3 -10.07 10.98 -30.89
CA ARG A 3 -10.72 11.55 -29.69
C ARG A 3 -10.52 10.69 -28.43
N LEU A 4 -10.58 9.37 -28.56
CA LEU A 4 -10.32 8.45 -27.45
C LEU A 4 -8.86 8.52 -27.01
N LEU A 5 -7.91 8.62 -27.96
CA LEU A 5 -6.49 8.84 -27.66
C LEU A 5 -6.23 10.14 -26.91
N ILE A 6 -6.90 11.23 -27.28
CA ILE A 6 -6.78 12.52 -26.58
C ILE A 6 -7.33 12.44 -25.15
N TRP A 7 -8.47 11.77 -24.96
CA TRP A 7 -9.04 11.54 -23.62
C TRP A 7 -8.16 10.64 -22.75
N VAL A 8 -7.55 9.60 -23.33
CA VAL A 8 -6.61 8.72 -22.63
C VAL A 8 -5.33 9.47 -22.25
N LEU A 9 -4.80 10.32 -23.13
CA LEU A 9 -3.63 11.17 -22.82
C LEU A 9 -3.94 12.22 -21.75
N LEU A 10 -5.13 12.83 -21.78
CA LEU A 10 -5.58 13.75 -20.74
C LEU A 10 -5.77 13.07 -19.38
N LEU A 11 -6.37 11.88 -19.37
CA LEU A 11 -6.51 11.06 -18.17
C LEU A 11 -5.15 10.63 -17.61
N ALA A 12 -4.21 10.24 -18.48
CA ALA A 12 -2.85 9.88 -18.08
C ALA A 12 -2.08 11.10 -17.54
N ALA A 13 -2.25 12.28 -18.13
CA ALA A 13 -1.63 13.52 -17.66
C ALA A 13 -2.22 14.00 -16.33
N LEU A 14 -3.54 13.90 -16.15
CA LEU A 14 -4.21 14.19 -14.87
C LEU A 14 -3.83 13.20 -13.78
N ALA A 15 -3.76 11.91 -14.11
CA ALA A 15 -3.28 10.89 -13.20
C ALA A 15 -1.83 11.19 -12.80
N GLY A 16 -0.94 11.43 -13.76
CA GLY A 16 0.47 11.80 -13.53
C GLY A 16 0.64 13.06 -12.68
N GLY A 17 -0.16 14.10 -12.92
CA GLY A 17 -0.17 15.33 -12.13
C GLY A 17 -0.66 15.11 -10.69
N ALA A 18 -1.66 14.25 -10.49
CA ALA A 18 -2.13 13.89 -9.16
C ALA A 18 -1.09 13.04 -8.38
N PHE A 19 -0.36 12.14 -9.06
CA PHE A 19 0.77 11.43 -8.48
C PHE A 19 1.90 12.39 -8.07
N TYR A 20 2.15 13.45 -8.85
CA TYR A 20 3.26 14.37 -8.60
C TYR A 20 2.96 15.45 -7.54
N THR A 21 1.67 15.79 -7.35
CA THR A 21 1.26 16.86 -6.43
C THR A 21 1.03 16.40 -4.99
N GLY A 22 1.12 15.09 -4.70
CA GLY A 22 0.96 14.56 -3.34
C GLY A 22 -0.44 14.75 -2.73
N LEU A 23 -1.41 15.27 -3.49
CA LEU A 23 -2.74 15.62 -3.00
C LEU A 23 -3.55 14.40 -2.52
N ALA A 24 -3.13 13.19 -2.93
CA ALA A 24 -3.73 11.93 -2.54
C ALA A 24 -3.06 11.26 -1.31
N ASN A 25 -1.94 11.78 -0.79
CA ASN A 25 -1.28 11.25 0.42
C ASN A 25 -2.25 11.03 1.60
N PRO A 26 -3.00 12.04 2.08
CA PRO A 26 -3.79 11.90 3.30
C PRO A 26 -4.94 10.89 3.14
N LEU A 27 -5.49 10.77 1.93
CA LEU A 27 -6.56 9.82 1.64
C LEU A 27 -6.04 8.37 1.59
N VAL A 28 -4.83 8.20 1.04
CA VAL A 28 -4.17 6.91 0.93
C VAL A 28 -3.64 6.44 2.28
N GLU A 29 -3.15 7.36 3.10
CA GLU A 29 -2.73 7.11 4.48
C GLU A 29 -3.90 6.61 5.32
N TRP A 30 -5.05 7.28 5.24
CA TRP A 30 -6.24 6.89 5.99
C TRP A 30 -6.73 5.49 5.58
N GLN A 31 -6.70 5.18 4.27
CA GLN A 31 -7.01 3.83 3.79
C GLN A 31 -5.97 2.78 4.20
N ALA A 32 -4.67 3.12 4.18
CA ALA A 32 -3.61 2.23 4.61
C ALA A 32 -3.73 1.91 6.11
N LYS A 33 -3.93 2.95 6.94
CA LYS A 33 -4.20 2.80 8.37
C LYS A 33 -5.41 1.90 8.61
N GLY A 34 -6.53 2.14 7.92
CA GLY A 34 -7.75 1.32 8.05
C GLY A 34 -7.57 -0.15 7.67
N ALA A 35 -6.76 -0.44 6.65
CA ALA A 35 -6.43 -1.81 6.28
C ALA A 35 -5.54 -2.50 7.33
N LEU A 36 -4.55 -1.78 7.86
CA LEU A 36 -3.67 -2.28 8.91
C LEU A 36 -4.43 -2.56 10.21
N THR A 37 -5.35 -1.67 10.61
CA THR A 37 -6.19 -1.90 11.79
C THR A 37 -7.17 -3.05 11.62
N GLN A 38 -7.78 -3.22 10.44
CA GLN A 38 -8.62 -4.39 10.14
C GLN A 38 -7.83 -5.69 10.15
N SER A 39 -6.54 -5.67 9.80
CA SER A 39 -5.67 -6.84 9.92
C SER A 39 -5.18 -7.14 11.35
N GLY A 40 -5.67 -6.41 12.36
CA GLY A 40 -5.34 -6.62 13.78
C GLY A 40 -4.12 -5.82 14.27
N ILE A 41 -3.56 -4.91 13.47
CA ILE A 41 -2.46 -4.04 13.92
C ILE A 41 -3.04 -2.91 14.78
N GLY A 42 -2.54 -2.78 16.01
CA GLY A 42 -2.98 -1.74 16.94
C GLY A 42 -2.86 -0.33 16.34
N GLU A 43 -3.85 0.53 16.64
CA GLU A 43 -4.07 1.80 15.93
C GLU A 43 -2.86 2.74 15.87
N LYS A 44 -2.06 2.78 16.96
CA LYS A 44 -0.82 3.57 17.02
C LYS A 44 0.26 3.06 16.07
N ARG A 45 0.41 1.73 15.97
CA ARG A 45 1.37 1.10 15.05
C ARG A 45 0.90 1.23 13.61
N ALA A 46 -0.40 1.08 13.37
CA ALA A 46 -1.00 1.26 12.04
C ALA A 46 -0.79 2.68 11.51
N ALA A 47 -0.94 3.71 12.35
CA ALA A 47 -0.68 5.10 11.96
C ALA A 47 0.80 5.33 11.59
N CYS A 48 1.73 4.92 12.47
CA CYS A 48 3.17 5.00 12.21
C CYS A 48 3.59 4.30 10.90
N MET A 49 3.03 3.11 10.65
CA MET A 49 3.31 2.37 9.42
C MET A 49 2.71 3.07 8.19
N ALA A 50 1.48 3.59 8.29
CA ALA A 50 0.80 4.25 7.19
C ALA A 50 1.51 5.55 6.75
N GLU A 51 1.94 6.37 7.71
CA GLU A 51 2.69 7.62 7.46
C GLU A 51 3.98 7.31 6.67
N ARG A 52 4.79 6.37 7.15
CA ARG A 52 6.03 5.97 6.47
C ARG A 52 5.80 5.36 5.09
N MET A 53 4.74 4.59 4.90
CA MET A 53 4.43 3.99 3.61
C MET A 53 4.01 5.06 2.59
N VAL A 54 3.27 6.08 3.02
CA VAL A 54 2.80 7.17 2.16
C VAL A 54 3.91 8.18 1.85
N ASP A 55 4.89 8.34 2.74
CA ASP A 55 6.08 9.16 2.51
C ASP A 55 7.11 8.53 1.57
N ARG A 56 7.11 7.21 1.44
CA ARG A 56 8.16 6.45 0.72
C ARG A 56 7.66 5.70 -0.51
N LEU A 57 6.39 5.32 -0.59
CA LEU A 57 5.83 4.65 -1.77
C LEU A 57 5.00 5.61 -2.61
N SER A 58 5.10 5.43 -3.93
CA SER A 58 4.06 5.94 -4.83
C SER A 58 2.73 5.22 -4.61
N ILE A 59 1.62 5.90 -4.89
CA ILE A 59 0.26 5.35 -4.77
C ILE A 59 0.09 4.04 -5.57
N GLY A 60 0.80 3.90 -6.70
CA GLY A 60 0.81 2.68 -7.50
C GLY A 60 1.45 1.49 -6.79
N GLN A 61 2.55 1.71 -6.06
CA GLN A 61 3.21 0.68 -5.25
C GLN A 61 2.35 0.29 -4.03
N LEU A 62 1.70 1.27 -3.39
CA LEU A 62 0.71 1.03 -2.32
C LEU A 62 -0.47 0.20 -2.81
N TRP A 63 -0.97 0.48 -4.02
CA TRP A 63 -2.07 -0.28 -4.61
C TRP A 63 -1.66 -1.72 -4.97
N LYS A 64 -0.48 -1.93 -5.54
CA LYS A 64 0.07 -3.28 -5.78
C LYS A 64 0.25 -4.06 -4.49
N LEU A 65 0.80 -3.41 -3.45
CA LEU A 65 0.99 -4.04 -2.15
C LEU A 65 -0.33 -4.43 -1.52
N ARG A 66 -1.33 -3.53 -1.53
CA ARG A 66 -2.69 -3.83 -1.09
C ARG A 66 -3.29 -5.00 -1.86
N GLN A 67 -3.16 -5.00 -3.19
CA GLN A 67 -3.76 -6.03 -4.04
C GLN A 67 -3.06 -7.39 -3.90
N GLY A 68 -1.75 -7.42 -3.66
CA GLY A 68 -0.99 -8.65 -3.41
C GLY A 68 -1.24 -9.23 -2.02
N MET A 69 -1.42 -8.37 -1.01
CA MET A 69 -1.66 -8.76 0.38
C MET A 69 -3.12 -9.09 0.69
N ALA A 70 -4.07 -8.68 -0.16
CA ALA A 70 -5.48 -9.01 0.01
C ALA A 70 -5.71 -10.53 -0.02
N ALA A 71 -6.48 -11.04 0.93
CA ALA A 71 -6.89 -12.44 0.97
C ALA A 71 -7.71 -12.78 -0.31
N ARG A 72 -7.49 -13.97 -0.86
CA ARG A 72 -8.20 -14.45 -2.06
C ARG A 72 -8.75 -15.86 -1.84
N GLY A 73 -9.99 -16.07 -2.29
CA GLY A 73 -10.63 -17.38 -2.29
C GLY A 73 -10.84 -17.92 -0.87
N SER A 74 -10.24 -19.07 -0.56
CA SER A 74 -10.29 -19.72 0.76
C SER A 74 -9.13 -19.34 1.68
N GLU A 75 -8.33 -18.33 1.33
CA GLU A 75 -7.30 -17.82 2.23
C GLU A 75 -7.96 -17.14 3.44
N PRO A 76 -7.52 -17.42 4.68
CA PRO A 76 -8.06 -16.76 5.87
C PRO A 76 -7.78 -15.25 5.79
N GLU A 77 -8.76 -14.41 6.16
CA GLU A 77 -8.60 -12.96 6.12
C GLU A 77 -7.41 -12.50 6.96
N GLU A 78 -7.26 -13.11 8.14
CA GLU A 78 -6.09 -12.96 8.99
C GLU A 78 -4.96 -13.88 8.49
N GLY A 79 -3.79 -13.30 8.23
CA GLY A 79 -2.60 -14.03 7.78
C GLY A 79 -2.06 -14.95 8.88
N TYR A 80 -2.62 -16.14 9.03
CA TYR A 80 -2.16 -17.12 10.00
C TYR A 80 -0.91 -17.84 9.47
N GLY A 81 0.27 -17.39 9.92
CA GLY A 81 1.55 -18.07 9.73
C GLY A 81 2.50 -17.42 8.72
N LEU A 82 3.80 -17.69 8.89
CA LEU A 82 4.87 -17.11 8.06
C LEU A 82 4.77 -17.52 6.58
N GLY A 83 4.32 -18.75 6.30
CA GLY A 83 4.18 -19.27 4.94
C GLY A 83 3.15 -18.51 4.11
N GLU A 84 1.98 -18.19 4.70
CA GLU A 84 0.94 -17.42 4.00
C GLU A 84 1.37 -15.96 3.83
N LEU A 85 2.08 -15.41 4.81
CA LEU A 85 2.66 -14.07 4.72
C LEU A 85 3.67 -13.97 3.55
N ILE A 86 4.59 -14.93 3.45
CA ILE A 86 5.59 -14.98 2.37
C ILE A 86 4.89 -15.16 1.01
N LYS A 87 3.90 -16.04 0.91
CA LYS A 87 3.14 -16.27 -0.32
C LYS A 87 2.39 -15.02 -0.80
N ARG A 88 1.85 -14.22 0.13
CA ARG A 88 1.21 -12.93 -0.18
C ARG A 88 2.22 -11.86 -0.56
N LEU A 89 3.36 -11.78 0.12
CA LEU A 89 4.44 -10.85 -0.20
C LEU A 89 5.07 -11.15 -1.57
N ASP A 90 5.28 -12.42 -1.90
CA ASP A 90 5.81 -12.85 -3.21
C ASP A 90 4.86 -12.42 -4.35
N ARG A 91 3.55 -12.45 -4.11
CA ARG A 91 2.51 -12.01 -5.06
C ARG A 91 2.53 -10.49 -5.32
N VAL A 92 3.02 -9.69 -4.37
CA VAL A 92 3.12 -8.22 -4.54
C VAL A 92 4.07 -7.86 -5.68
N ASN A 93 5.10 -8.69 -5.94
CA ASN A 93 6.09 -8.51 -7.01
C ASN A 93 6.65 -7.08 -7.11
N ASP A 94 6.82 -6.43 -5.95
CA ASP A 94 7.31 -5.06 -5.79
C ASP A 94 8.24 -5.01 -4.57
N GLY A 95 9.54 -5.22 -4.83
CA GLY A 95 10.55 -5.36 -3.77
C GLY A 95 10.70 -4.10 -2.92
N GLU A 96 10.48 -2.92 -3.49
CA GLU A 96 10.54 -1.65 -2.75
C GLU A 96 9.36 -1.53 -1.79
N ALA A 97 8.15 -1.87 -2.25
CA ALA A 97 6.97 -1.84 -1.40
C ALA A 97 7.08 -2.81 -0.22
N VAL A 98 7.59 -4.03 -0.46
CA VAL A 98 7.83 -5.03 0.58
C VAL A 98 8.94 -4.57 1.56
N ALA A 99 10.02 -4.00 1.05
CA ALA A 99 11.10 -3.47 1.88
C ALA A 99 10.62 -2.33 2.79
N VAL A 100 9.84 -1.38 2.26
CA VAL A 100 9.29 -0.29 3.09
C VAL A 100 8.27 -0.81 4.09
N LEU A 101 7.39 -1.75 3.73
CA LEU A 101 6.44 -2.35 4.67
C LEU A 101 7.18 -3.03 5.83
N THR A 102 8.17 -3.87 5.53
CA THR A 102 8.91 -4.64 6.55
C THR A 102 9.77 -3.73 7.43
N THR A 103 10.44 -2.74 6.86
CA THR A 103 11.21 -1.74 7.63
C THR A 103 10.29 -0.86 8.48
N SER A 104 9.14 -0.43 7.96
CA SER A 104 8.17 0.36 8.73
C SER A 104 7.55 -0.46 9.85
N ALA A 105 7.18 -1.73 9.59
CA ALA A 105 6.72 -2.65 10.62
C ALA A 105 7.77 -2.84 11.72
N GLY A 106 9.04 -3.04 11.35
CA GLY A 106 10.15 -3.16 12.28
C GLY A 106 10.33 -1.92 13.14
N LEU A 107 10.46 -0.74 12.52
CA LEU A 107 10.68 0.54 13.19
C LEU A 107 9.49 0.93 14.10
N CYS A 108 8.26 0.76 13.64
CA CYS A 108 7.06 1.05 14.43
C CYS A 108 6.81 0.01 15.54
N ALA A 109 7.29 -1.23 15.39
CA ALA A 109 7.21 -2.24 16.45
C ALA A 109 8.17 -1.92 17.61
N ILE A 110 9.35 -1.36 17.30
CA ILE A 110 10.37 -0.96 18.29
C ILE A 110 10.22 0.50 18.76
N GLY A 111 9.25 1.25 18.22
CA GLY A 111 8.93 2.61 18.66
C GLY A 111 9.87 3.70 18.16
N ILE A 112 10.62 3.45 17.09
CA ILE A 112 11.56 4.40 16.46
C ILE A 112 10.95 4.97 15.16
N GLY A 113 9.63 4.85 15.03
CA GLY A 113 8.87 5.19 13.84
C GLY A 113 8.14 6.51 14.02
#